data_AF-N1MEV9-F1
#
_entry.id   AF-N1MEV9-F1
#
_cell.length_a   1.000
_cell.length_b   1.000
_cell.length_c   1.000
_cell.angle_alpha   90.00
_cell.angle_beta   90.00
_cell.angle_gamma   90.00
#
_symmetry.space_group_name_H-M   'P 1'
#
loop_
_entity.id
_entity.type
_entity.pdbx_description
1 polymer ?
#
loop_
_entity_poly.entity_id
_entity_poly.type
_entity_poly.pdbx_seq_one_letter_code
_entity_poly.pdbx_strand_id
1 'polypeptide(L)'
;MKHFLTLATMGLALAGSLAATAAEAGQRSRNVSVQGANGHGYNRSRSVSRQPGATSVNRSIQTNSGRGVSSSRTASWGNGSYAGGATHTTNNGTSWGRSTSAVRNEDGSINATTTRTRPDGSTGTVTRSTQPY
;
A
#
# COMPACT_ATOMS: atom_id res chain seq x y z
N MET A 1 9.40 23.61 63.75
CA MET A 1 8.18 22.79 63.88
C MET A 1 7.25 23.10 62.73
N LYS A 2 6.62 22.05 62.18
CA LYS A 2 5.59 21.99 61.12
C LYS A 2 6.09 21.57 59.74
N HIS A 3 6.08 20.24 59.61
CA HIS A 3 6.07 19.47 58.37
C HIS A 3 4.86 19.83 57.52
N PHE A 4 5.02 19.87 56.20
CA PHE A 4 3.91 19.60 55.28
C PHE A 4 4.25 18.38 54.43
N LEU A 5 3.29 17.47 54.49
CA LEU A 5 3.25 16.10 54.03
C LEU A 5 2.62 16.08 52.61
N THR A 6 3.30 15.43 51.67
CA THR A 6 2.78 14.52 50.64
C THR A 6 1.51 14.87 49.84
N LEU A 7 1.65 14.84 48.50
CA LEU A 7 0.67 14.18 47.64
C LEU A 7 1.42 13.44 46.52
N ALA A 8 1.37 12.12 46.62
CA ALA A 8 1.83 11.16 45.62
C ALA A 8 0.73 10.93 44.57
N THR A 9 1.10 10.19 43.52
CA THR A 9 0.23 9.47 42.54
C THR A 9 -0.50 10.38 41.52
N MET A 10 -0.52 10.14 40.20
CA MET A 10 -0.33 8.99 39.31
C MET A 10 0.20 9.54 37.96
N GLY A 11 1.13 8.95 37.23
CA GLY A 11 0.99 7.65 36.58
C GLY A 11 0.22 7.78 35.25
N LEU A 12 0.92 7.99 34.13
CA LEU A 12 0.60 7.35 32.84
C LEU A 12 1.80 7.40 31.88
N ALA A 13 2.80 6.56 32.13
CA ALA A 13 3.73 6.16 31.09
C ALA A 13 3.03 5.14 30.18
N LEU A 14 2.28 5.61 29.18
CA LEU A 14 1.89 4.77 28.05
C LEU A 14 3.10 4.63 27.12
N ALA A 15 4.09 3.87 27.56
CA ALA A 15 4.94 3.11 26.66
C ALA A 15 4.07 1.99 26.07
N GLY A 16 3.10 2.40 25.24
CA GLY A 16 2.39 1.49 24.37
C GLY A 16 3.39 1.04 23.32
N SER A 17 4.13 -0.03 23.62
CA SER A 17 4.44 -0.98 22.56
C SER A 17 3.09 -1.41 22.00
N LEU A 18 2.64 -0.69 20.97
CA LEU A 18 1.83 -1.29 19.94
C LEU A 18 2.72 -2.40 19.38
N ALA A 19 2.71 -3.55 20.05
CA ALA A 19 2.97 -4.81 19.40
C ALA A 19 1.96 -4.81 18.26
N ALA A 20 2.41 -4.33 17.09
CA ALA A 20 1.72 -4.57 15.85
C ALA A 20 1.47 -6.07 15.89
N THR A 21 0.21 -6.46 16.07
CA THR A 21 -0.15 -7.86 16.03
C THR A 21 0.45 -8.36 14.72
N ALA A 22 1.29 -9.40 14.79
CA ALA A 22 1.89 -10.04 13.64
C ALA A 22 0.79 -10.79 12.85
N ALA A 23 -0.20 -10.05 12.39
CA ALA A 23 -1.31 -10.43 11.56
C ALA A 23 -1.23 -9.44 10.39
N GLU A 24 -0.47 -9.65 9.32
CA GLU A 24 -0.31 -10.87 8.57
C GLU A 24 1.03 -10.78 7.81
N ALA A 25 2.12 -11.33 8.34
CA ALA A 25 3.25 -11.70 7.51
C ALA A 25 2.84 -13.01 6.81
N GLY A 26 2.45 -12.94 5.55
CA GLY A 26 1.77 -14.06 4.92
C GLY A 26 1.63 -13.93 3.42
N GLN A 27 1.83 -15.06 2.75
CA GLN A 27 1.52 -15.22 1.34
C GLN A 27 0.13 -15.80 1.19
N ARG A 28 -0.68 -15.20 0.30
CA ARG A 28 -2.01 -15.72 -0.02
C ARG A 28 -2.29 -15.61 -1.51
N SER A 29 -2.59 -16.75 -2.12
CA SER A 29 -3.06 -16.82 -3.50
C SER A 29 -4.54 -17.22 -3.56
N ARG A 30 -5.21 -16.80 -4.63
CA ARG A 30 -6.56 -17.24 -4.99
C ARG A 30 -6.67 -17.26 -6.50
N ASN A 31 -7.22 -18.33 -7.04
CA ASN A 31 -7.65 -18.41 -8.43
C ASN A 31 -9.16 -18.67 -8.49
N VAL A 32 -9.84 -18.05 -9.45
CA VAL A 32 -11.27 -18.22 -9.71
C VAL A 32 -11.46 -18.41 -11.20
N SER A 33 -12.19 -19.46 -11.59
CA SER A 33 -12.63 -19.69 -12.97
C SER A 33 -14.15 -19.70 -12.98
N VAL A 34 -14.75 -18.96 -13.90
CA VAL A 34 -16.20 -18.92 -14.12
C VAL A 34 -16.45 -19.20 -15.59
N GLN A 35 -17.35 -20.15 -15.85
CA GLN A 35 -17.86 -20.44 -17.18
C GLN A 35 -19.35 -20.13 -17.21
N GLY A 36 -19.79 -19.41 -18.24
CA GLY A 36 -21.17 -19.04 -18.49
C GLY A 36 -21.64 -19.52 -19.87
N ALA A 37 -22.91 -19.29 -20.16
CA ALA A 37 -23.49 -19.62 -21.46
C ALA A 37 -22.81 -18.86 -22.61
N ASN A 38 -22.97 -19.36 -23.84
CA ASN A 38 -22.54 -18.71 -25.08
C ASN A 38 -21.03 -18.36 -25.12
N GLY A 39 -20.20 -19.18 -24.47
CA GLY A 39 -18.75 -18.98 -24.43
C GLY A 39 -18.29 -17.83 -23.52
N HIS A 40 -19.20 -17.22 -22.75
CA HIS A 40 -18.82 -16.22 -21.75
C HIS A 40 -18.10 -16.88 -20.56
N GLY A 41 -17.15 -16.17 -19.97
CA GLY A 41 -16.38 -16.69 -18.84
C GLY A 41 -15.11 -15.89 -18.61
N TYR A 42 -14.45 -16.18 -17.50
CA TYR A 42 -13.15 -15.60 -17.17
C TYR A 42 -12.36 -16.47 -16.19
N ASN A 43 -11.04 -16.29 -16.23
CA ASN A 43 -10.13 -16.70 -15.18
C ASN A 43 -9.60 -15.45 -14.47
N ARG A 44 -9.58 -15.46 -13.14
CA ARG A 44 -9.06 -14.38 -12.30
C ARG A 44 -8.13 -14.95 -11.25
N SER A 45 -6.93 -14.38 -11.16
CA SER A 45 -5.96 -14.73 -10.15
C SER A 45 -5.62 -13.53 -9.24
N ARG A 46 -5.21 -13.83 -8.01
CA ARG A 46 -4.63 -12.87 -7.08
C ARG A 46 -3.57 -13.56 -6.26
N SER A 47 -2.39 -12.97 -6.18
CA SER A 47 -1.33 -13.32 -5.23
C SER A 47 -1.00 -12.11 -4.37
N VAL A 48 -0.78 -12.35 -3.08
CA VAL A 48 -0.42 -11.34 -2.09
C VAL A 48 0.77 -11.88 -1.32
N SER A 49 1.77 -11.03 -1.13
CA SER A 49 2.83 -11.23 -0.15
C SER A 49 2.85 -10.03 0.78
N ARG A 50 2.75 -10.27 2.09
CA ARG A 50 2.86 -9.24 3.12
C ARG A 50 3.98 -9.62 4.07
N GLN A 51 4.79 -8.64 4.44
CA GLN A 51 5.83 -8.74 5.45
C GLN A 51 5.85 -7.43 6.25
N PRO A 52 6.44 -7.38 7.46
CA PRO A 52 6.63 -6.12 8.15
C PRO A 52 7.32 -5.09 7.24
N GLY A 53 6.75 -3.90 7.12
CA GLY A 53 7.30 -2.84 6.27
C GLY A 53 7.13 -3.04 4.76
N ALA A 54 6.45 -4.08 4.28
CA ALA A 54 6.26 -4.28 2.84
C ALA A 54 4.98 -5.05 2.45
N THR A 55 4.48 -4.78 1.25
CA THR A 55 3.40 -5.52 0.62
C THR A 55 3.60 -5.57 -0.89
N SER A 56 3.36 -6.74 -1.47
CA SER A 56 3.27 -6.95 -2.91
C SER A 56 1.98 -7.67 -3.25
N VAL A 57 1.27 -7.22 -4.29
CA VAL A 57 0.03 -7.81 -4.76
C VAL A 57 0.02 -7.87 -6.28
N ASN A 58 -0.12 -9.08 -6.81
CA ASN A 58 -0.33 -9.32 -8.24
C ASN A 58 -1.76 -9.78 -8.45
N ARG A 59 -2.42 -9.26 -9.49
CA ARG A 59 -3.77 -9.67 -9.91
C ARG A 59 -3.77 -9.84 -11.42
N SER A 60 -4.52 -10.81 -11.91
CA SER A 60 -4.82 -10.90 -13.34
C SER A 60 -6.27 -11.29 -13.55
N ILE A 61 -6.83 -10.88 -14.68
CA ILE A 61 -8.08 -11.40 -15.21
C ILE A 61 -7.92 -11.60 -16.72
N GLN A 62 -8.46 -12.71 -17.22
CA GLN A 62 -8.55 -13.03 -18.64
C GLN A 62 -9.98 -13.50 -18.92
N THR A 63 -10.70 -12.80 -19.79
CA THR A 63 -12.04 -13.20 -20.23
C THR A 63 -11.94 -14.12 -21.45
N ASN A 64 -12.94 -14.98 -21.64
CA ASN A 64 -13.04 -15.85 -22.83
C ASN A 64 -13.10 -15.04 -24.13
N SER A 65 -13.59 -13.79 -24.07
CA SER A 65 -13.59 -12.85 -25.21
C SER A 65 -12.23 -12.21 -25.51
N GLY A 66 -11.14 -12.67 -24.87
CA GLY A 66 -9.77 -12.22 -25.14
C GLY A 66 -9.34 -10.93 -24.44
N ARG A 67 -10.21 -10.31 -23.63
CA ARG A 67 -9.85 -9.12 -22.83
C ARG A 67 -9.15 -9.54 -21.54
N GLY A 68 -8.03 -8.91 -21.24
CA GLY A 68 -7.29 -9.21 -20.04
C GLY A 68 -6.47 -8.03 -19.54
N VAL A 69 -6.24 -8.05 -18.22
CA VAL A 69 -5.39 -7.09 -17.53
C VAL A 69 -4.62 -7.78 -16.41
N SER A 70 -3.32 -7.54 -16.36
CA SER A 70 -2.44 -7.83 -15.24
C SER A 70 -2.20 -6.57 -14.43
N SER A 71 -2.13 -6.68 -13.12
CA SER A 71 -1.93 -5.55 -12.22
C SER A 71 -0.99 -5.92 -11.08
N SER A 72 0.08 -5.16 -10.91
CA SER A 72 0.99 -5.25 -9.77
C SER A 72 0.80 -4.04 -8.88
N ARG A 73 0.81 -4.23 -7.57
CA ARG A 73 0.87 -3.15 -6.57
C ARG A 73 1.90 -3.52 -5.52
N THR A 74 2.87 -2.64 -5.31
CA THR A 74 3.90 -2.80 -4.29
C THR A 74 3.91 -1.58 -3.38
N ALA A 75 4.28 -1.79 -2.13
CA ALA A 75 4.56 -0.71 -1.19
C ALA A 75 5.57 -1.20 -0.16
N SER A 76 6.47 -0.32 0.25
CA SER A 76 7.43 -0.50 1.34
C SER A 76 7.43 0.74 2.22
N TRP A 77 7.57 0.54 3.52
CA TRP A 77 7.61 1.61 4.50
C TRP A 77 8.50 1.24 5.69
N GLY A 78 9.14 2.24 6.26
CA GLY A 78 10.07 2.08 7.38
C GLY A 78 10.93 3.32 7.54
N ASN A 79 11.42 3.57 8.75
CA ASN A 79 12.36 4.66 9.06
C ASN A 79 11.90 6.02 8.49
N GLY A 80 10.64 6.38 8.73
CA GLY A 80 10.07 7.65 8.26
C GLY A 80 9.81 7.72 6.75
N SER A 81 10.08 6.66 5.98
CA SER A 81 9.94 6.66 4.53
C SER A 81 8.83 5.72 4.05
N TYR A 82 8.23 6.08 2.92
CA TYR A 82 7.26 5.30 2.17
C TYR A 82 7.63 5.32 0.69
N ALA A 83 7.58 4.16 0.04
CA ALA A 83 7.64 4.05 -1.41
C ALA A 83 6.59 3.04 -1.86
N GLY A 84 5.83 3.34 -2.91
CA GLY A 84 4.84 2.41 -3.41
C GLY A 84 4.30 2.80 -4.77
N GLY A 85 3.58 1.88 -5.39
CA GLY A 85 3.05 2.11 -6.71
C GLY A 85 2.14 1.00 -7.19
N ALA A 86 1.54 1.22 -8.34
CA ALA A 86 0.79 0.21 -9.06
C ALA A 86 1.04 0.35 -10.56
N THR A 87 1.12 -0.79 -11.24
CA THR A 87 1.19 -0.90 -12.69
C THR A 87 0.09 -1.81 -13.16
N HIS A 88 -0.56 -1.43 -14.25
CA HIS A 88 -1.57 -2.18 -14.95
C HIS A 88 -1.12 -2.37 -16.40
N THR A 89 -1.31 -3.57 -16.94
CA THR A 89 -0.96 -3.90 -18.33
C THR A 89 -2.06 -4.74 -18.92
N THR A 90 -2.67 -4.28 -20.01
CA THR A 90 -3.64 -5.04 -20.78
C THR A 90 -2.98 -5.98 -21.78
N ASN A 91 -3.73 -6.94 -22.33
CA ASN A 91 -3.21 -7.91 -23.29
C ASN A 91 -2.59 -7.29 -24.56
N ASN A 92 -3.03 -6.09 -24.94
CA ASN A 92 -2.50 -5.33 -26.08
C ASN A 92 -1.26 -4.48 -25.72
N GLY A 93 -0.68 -4.66 -24.53
CA GLY A 93 0.52 -3.95 -24.09
C GLY A 93 0.30 -2.53 -23.55
N THR A 94 -0.93 -2.02 -23.55
CA THR A 94 -1.21 -0.71 -22.94
C THR A 94 -0.95 -0.77 -21.44
N SER A 95 -0.10 0.14 -20.95
CA SER A 95 0.26 0.21 -19.54
C SER A 95 -0.01 1.57 -18.92
N TRP A 96 -0.43 1.55 -17.67
CA TRP A 96 -0.63 2.76 -16.86
C TRP A 96 -0.38 2.45 -15.40
N GLY A 97 -0.18 3.49 -14.59
CA GLY A 97 0.20 3.27 -13.23
C GLY A 97 0.41 4.54 -12.42
N ARG A 98 0.89 4.33 -11.19
CA ARG A 98 1.33 5.41 -10.32
C ARG A 98 2.52 4.95 -9.48
N SER A 99 3.36 5.89 -9.09
CA SER A 99 4.38 5.75 -8.07
C SER A 99 4.24 6.88 -7.06
N THR A 100 4.49 6.59 -5.79
CA THR A 100 4.47 7.54 -4.69
C THR A 100 5.70 7.31 -3.83
N SER A 101 6.41 8.38 -3.48
CA SER A 101 7.45 8.40 -2.46
C SER A 101 7.07 9.43 -1.40
N ALA A 102 7.28 9.13 -0.13
CA ALA A 102 7.13 10.10 0.95
C ALA A 102 8.21 9.90 2.01
N VAL A 103 8.67 11.00 2.60
CA VAL A 103 9.69 11.02 3.66
C VAL A 103 9.23 11.95 4.77
N ARG A 104 9.32 11.48 6.01
CA ARG A 104 9.20 12.28 7.23
C ARG A 104 10.56 12.90 7.52
N ASN A 105 10.59 14.21 7.69
CA ASN A 105 11.77 14.98 8.03
C ASN A 105 12.01 14.97 9.56
N GLU A 106 13.19 15.42 9.99
CA GLU A 106 13.57 15.46 11.41
C GLU A 106 12.67 16.37 12.25
N ASP A 107 12.18 17.44 11.65
CA ASP A 107 11.24 18.39 12.27
C ASP A 107 9.79 17.84 12.37
N GLY A 108 9.53 16.64 11.85
CA GLY A 108 8.22 16.01 11.85
C GLY A 108 7.32 16.35 10.66
N SER A 109 7.76 17.25 9.76
CA SER A 109 7.09 17.51 8.48
C SER A 109 7.19 16.31 7.53
N ILE A 110 6.34 16.26 6.50
CA ILE A 110 6.33 15.17 5.51
C ILE A 110 6.38 15.74 4.10
N ASN A 111 7.31 15.26 3.28
CA ASN A 111 7.36 15.53 1.86
C ASN A 111 6.93 14.29 1.07
N ALA A 112 5.95 14.43 0.17
CA ALA A 112 5.44 13.35 -0.65
C ALA A 112 5.37 13.76 -2.12
N THR A 113 5.81 12.87 -3.01
CA THR A 113 5.71 13.03 -4.46
C THR A 113 4.94 11.85 -5.04
N THR A 114 3.95 12.11 -5.89
CA THR A 114 3.22 11.08 -6.63
C THR A 114 3.29 11.37 -8.12
N THR A 115 3.76 10.41 -8.90
CA THR A 115 3.72 10.42 -10.37
C THR A 115 2.65 9.46 -10.84
N ARG A 116 1.81 9.88 -11.79
CA ARG A 116 0.80 9.03 -12.42
C ARG A 116 0.98 9.03 -13.93
N THR A 117 1.13 7.84 -14.51
CA THR A 117 1.15 7.60 -15.96
C THR A 117 -0.22 7.10 -16.38
N ARG A 118 -0.81 7.72 -17.40
CA ARG A 118 -2.09 7.33 -17.99
C ARG A 118 -1.90 6.32 -19.14
N PRO A 119 -2.98 5.63 -19.57
CA PRO A 119 -2.90 4.68 -20.69
C PRO A 119 -2.41 5.28 -22.02
N ASP A 120 -2.57 6.59 -22.20
CA ASP A 120 -2.07 7.35 -23.36
C ASP A 120 -0.58 7.71 -23.26
N GLY A 121 0.10 7.26 -22.20
CA GLY A 121 1.51 7.57 -21.92
C GLY A 121 1.73 8.92 -21.23
N SER A 122 0.72 9.78 -21.11
CA SER A 122 0.87 11.08 -20.44
C SER A 122 1.15 10.89 -18.94
N THR A 123 2.06 11.70 -18.40
CA THR A 123 2.45 11.67 -17.00
C THR A 123 2.12 12.97 -16.29
N GLY A 124 1.68 12.89 -15.04
CA GLY A 124 1.54 14.04 -14.15
C GLY A 124 2.14 13.77 -12.78
N THR A 125 2.82 14.77 -12.23
CA THR A 125 3.49 14.69 -10.93
C THR A 125 2.90 15.73 -9.98
N VAL A 126 2.61 15.31 -8.75
CA VAL A 126 2.13 16.19 -7.67
C VAL A 126 3.03 16.00 -6.46
N THR A 127 3.52 17.12 -5.93
CA THR A 127 4.30 17.17 -4.70
C THR A 127 3.48 17.83 -3.60
N ARG A 128 3.54 17.29 -2.39
CA ARG A 128 2.85 17.80 -1.21
C ARG A 128 3.80 17.84 -0.03
N SER A 129 3.76 18.92 0.73
CA SER A 129 4.46 19.05 2.02
C SER A 129 3.43 19.31 3.12
N THR A 130 3.66 18.77 4.31
CA THR A 130 2.89 19.09 5.53
C THR A 130 3.78 19.90 6.47
N GLN A 131 3.18 20.78 7.27
CA GLN A 131 3.91 21.46 8.34
C GLN A 131 4.28 20.46 9.47
N PRO A 132 5.29 20.76 10.28
CA PRO A 132 5.57 20.00 11.50
C PRO A 132 4.37 20.04 12.46
N TYR A 133 4.21 18.97 13.26
CA TYR A 133 3.16 18.83 14.27
C TYR A 133 3.66 19.27 15.64
#